data_AF-A0A211ZHB6-F1
#
_entry.id   AF-A0A211ZHB6-F1
#
_cell.length_a   1.000
_cell.length_b   1.000
_cell.length_c   1.000
_cell.angle_alpha   90.00
_cell.angle_beta   90.00
_cell.angle_gamma   90.00
#
_symmetry.space_group_name_H-M   'P 1'
#
loop_
_entity.id
_entity.type
_entity.pdbx_description
1 polymer ?
#
loop_
_entity_poly.entity_id
_entity_poly.type
_entity_poly.pdbx_seq_one_letter_code
_entity_poly.pdbx_strand_id
1 'polypeptide(L)' 'MSGSSIAPVLRPAPAVAEPVPPLPPPEQVFLDWLMWLPAGADIEAAARREIARLDRRMPLAGGARRLRALFQTLVAAAP' A
#
# COMPACT_ATOMS: atom_id res chain seq x y z
N MET A 1 -3.26 -26.43 57.41
CA MET A 1 -4.30 -26.75 56.42
C MET A 1 -4.36 -25.59 55.44
N SER A 2 -3.96 -25.84 54.19
CA SER A 2 -3.89 -24.89 53.09
C SER A 2 -5.26 -24.41 52.62
N GLY A 3 -5.32 -23.20 52.09
CA GLY A 3 -6.45 -22.71 51.31
C GLY A 3 -6.09 -21.45 50.52
N SER A 4 -5.21 -21.55 49.51
CA SER A 4 -5.05 -20.48 48.52
C SER A 4 -6.17 -20.55 47.50
N SER A 5 -7.07 -19.56 47.54
CA SER A 5 -8.11 -19.37 46.53
C SER A 5 -7.53 -18.59 45.36
N ILE A 6 -7.39 -19.25 44.20
CA ILE A 6 -6.90 -18.65 42.96
C ILE A 6 -8.12 -18.10 42.22
N ALA A 7 -8.25 -16.77 42.11
CA ALA A 7 -9.27 -16.16 41.28
C ALA A 7 -9.00 -16.46 39.79
N PRO A 8 -10.01 -16.77 38.98
CA PRO A 8 -9.81 -16.96 37.56
C PRO A 8 -9.46 -15.61 36.92
N VAL A 9 -8.24 -15.49 36.41
CA VAL A 9 -7.86 -14.41 35.50
C VAL A 9 -8.72 -14.57 34.25
N LEU A 10 -9.70 -13.69 34.07
CA LEU A 10 -10.46 -13.59 32.83
C LEU A 10 -9.47 -13.23 31.73
N ARG A 11 -9.09 -14.23 30.91
CA ARG A 11 -8.24 -14.02 29.74
C ARG A 11 -9.00 -13.06 28.82
N PRO A 12 -8.50 -11.86 28.51
CA PRO A 12 -9.17 -10.99 27.56
C PRO A 12 -9.33 -11.76 26.25
N ALA A 13 -10.56 -11.82 25.74
CA ALA A 13 -10.83 -12.39 24.43
C ALA A 13 -9.91 -11.71 23.41
N PRO A 14 -9.37 -12.44 22.42
CA PRO A 14 -8.64 -11.78 21.34
C PRO A 14 -9.55 -10.70 20.77
N ALA A 15 -9.09 -9.45 20.82
CA ALA A 15 -9.78 -8.34 20.16
C ALA A 15 -10.07 -8.82 18.74
N VAL A 16 -11.35 -8.91 18.39
CA VAL A 16 -11.79 -9.33 17.06
C VAL A 16 -11.06 -8.42 16.09
N ALA A 17 -10.09 -8.96 15.35
CA ALA A 17 -9.32 -8.17 14.41
C ALA A 17 -10.31 -7.67 13.36
N GLU A 18 -10.58 -6.37 13.38
CA GLU A 18 -11.36 -5.69 12.35
C GLU A 18 -10.78 -6.10 10.98
N PRO A 19 -11.62 -6.59 10.05
CA PRO A 19 -11.13 -7.03 8.76
C PRO A 19 -10.46 -5.84 8.06
N VAL A 20 -9.16 -5.97 7.80
CA VAL A 20 -8.41 -4.96 7.05
C VAL A 20 -9.06 -4.84 5.67
N PRO A 21 -9.54 -3.64 5.29
CA PRO A 21 -10.15 -3.47 3.98
C PRO A 21 -9.15 -3.86 2.89
N PRO A 22 -9.62 -4.47 1.79
CA PRO A 22 -8.73 -4.86 0.70
C PRO A 22 -8.00 -3.64 0.17
N LEU A 23 -6.73 -3.83 -0.21
CA LEU A 23 -5.97 -2.77 -0.86
C LEU A 23 -6.69 -2.28 -2.12
N PRO A 24 -6.67 -0.97 -2.41
CA PRO A 24 -7.29 -0.43 -3.61
C PRO A 24 -6.63 -1.03 -4.87
N PRO A 25 -7.38 -1.13 -5.99
CA PRO A 25 -6.82 -1.54 -7.27
C PRO A 25 -5.66 -0.64 -7.70
N PRO A 26 -4.65 -1.18 -8.39
CA PRO A 26 -3.49 -0.39 -8.81
C PRO A 26 -3.86 0.74 -9.78
N GLU A 27 -4.87 0.56 -10.63
CA GLU A 27 -5.40 1.62 -11.50
C GLU A 27 -5.97 2.80 -10.69
N GLN A 28 -6.67 2.52 -9.59
CA GLN A 28 -7.20 3.57 -8.72
C GLN A 28 -6.06 4.34 -8.05
N VAL A 29 -5.07 3.62 -7.49
CA VAL A 29 -3.89 4.26 -6.88
C VAL A 29 -3.14 5.14 -7.88
N PHE A 30 -3.03 4.70 -9.13
CA PHE A 30 -2.40 5.46 -10.20
C PHE A 30 -3.20 6.72 -10.58
N LEU A 31 -4.53 6.64 -10.70
CA LEU A 31 -5.39 7.78 -10.98
C LEU A 31 -5.38 8.79 -9.82
N ASP A 32 -5.47 8.31 -8.58
CA ASP A 32 -5.36 9.15 -7.39
C ASP A 32 -4.00 9.86 -7.38
N TRP A 33 -2.92 9.16 -7.68
CA TRP A 33 -1.59 9.77 -7.79
C TRP A 33 -1.54 10.87 -8.86
N LEU A 34 -2.13 10.67 -10.04
CA LEU A 34 -2.20 11.69 -11.09
C LEU A 34 -2.95 12.94 -10.63
N MET A 35 -4.09 12.75 -9.96
CA MET A 35 -4.91 13.86 -9.44
C MET A 35 -4.23 14.64 -8.32
N TRP A 36 -3.30 14.02 -7.60
CA TRP A 36 -2.52 14.64 -6.53
C TRP A 36 -1.28 15.41 -6.99
N LEU A 37 -0.90 15.33 -8.27
CA LEU A 37 0.24 16.09 -8.78
C LEU A 37 -0.05 17.60 -8.78
N PRO A 38 0.93 18.45 -8.41
CA PRO A 38 0.74 19.89 -8.46
C PRO A 38 0.59 20.38 -9.92
N ALA A 39 -0.12 21.50 -10.09
CA ALA A 39 -0.24 22.14 -11.40
C ALA A 39 1.15 22.48 -11.97
N GLY A 40 1.38 22.12 -13.23
CA GLY A 40 2.67 22.32 -13.90
C GLY A 40 3.77 21.32 -13.49
N ALA A 41 3.43 20.25 -12.76
CA ALA A 41 4.39 19.17 -12.50
C ALA A 41 4.89 18.53 -13.79
N ASP A 42 6.19 18.25 -13.83
CA ASP A 42 6.77 17.32 -14.80
C ASP A 42 6.29 15.90 -14.45
N ILE A 43 5.24 15.46 -15.16
CA ILE A 43 4.57 14.18 -14.97
C ILE A 43 5.53 13.02 -15.24
N GLU A 44 6.39 13.15 -16.26
CA GLU A 44 7.33 12.11 -16.64
C GLU A 44 8.40 11.92 -15.57
N ALA A 45 9.01 13.01 -15.11
CA ALA A 45 9.98 12.95 -14.02
C ALA A 45 9.35 12.44 -12.72
N ALA A 46 8.08 12.80 -12.44
CA ALA A 46 7.34 12.28 -11.31
C ALA A 46 7.11 10.76 -11.42
N ALA A 47 6.71 10.26 -12.59
CA ALA A 47 6.51 8.84 -12.83
C ALA A 47 7.82 8.03 -12.71
N ARG A 48 8.93 8.56 -13.25
CA ARG A 48 10.26 7.95 -13.10
C ARG A 48 10.68 7.83 -11.62
N ARG A 49 10.39 8.85 -10.80
CA ARG A 49 10.64 8.80 -9.34
C ARG A 49 9.83 7.70 -8.65
N GLU A 50 8.59 7.49 -9.04
CA GLU A 50 7.74 6.47 -8.44
C GLU A 50 8.14 5.05 -8.87
N ILE A 51 8.54 4.85 -10.13
CA ILE A 51 9.16 3.60 -10.60
C ILE A 51 10.39 3.27 -9.76
N ALA A 52 11.30 4.24 -9.58
CA ALA A 52 12.50 4.04 -8.78
C ALA A 52 12.18 3.71 -7.31
N ARG A 53 11.09 4.27 -6.76
CA ARG A 53 10.62 3.93 -5.40
C ARG A 53 10.15 2.48 -5.31
N LEU A 54 9.39 2.01 -6.31
CA LEU A 54 8.91 0.62 -6.38
C LEU A 54 10.07 -0.35 -6.60
N ASP A 55 11.04 -0.01 -7.44
CA ASP A 55 12.21 -0.86 -7.75
C ASP A 55 13.07 -1.15 -6.52
N ARG A 56 13.15 -0.23 -5.56
CA ARG A 56 13.85 -0.45 -4.29
C ARG A 56 13.17 -1.51 -3.40
N ARG A 57 11.93 -1.91 -3.71
CA ARG A 57 11.12 -2.85 -2.92
C ARG A 57 10.96 -4.21 -3.61
N MET A 58 11.80 -4.53 -4.59
CA MET A 58 11.73 -5.82 -5.25
C MET A 58 11.99 -6.99 -4.27
N PRO A 59 11.31 -8.15 -4.45
CA PRO A 59 10.35 -8.46 -5.51
C PRO A 59 8.95 -7.86 -5.27
N LEU A 60 8.28 -7.43 -6.34
CA LEU A 60 6.94 -6.82 -6.26
C LEU A 60 5.81 -7.85 -6.30
N ALA A 61 4.85 -7.70 -5.39
CA ALA A 61 3.55 -8.36 -5.45
C ALA A 61 2.75 -7.94 -6.70
N GLY A 62 1.74 -8.73 -7.09
CA GLY A 62 1.00 -8.55 -8.35
C GLY A 62 0.44 -7.13 -8.55
N GLY A 63 -0.24 -6.58 -7.55
CA GLY A 63 -0.77 -5.20 -7.60
C GLY A 63 0.32 -4.14 -7.77
N ALA A 64 1.40 -4.23 -6.97
CA ALA A 64 2.53 -3.28 -7.08
C ALA A 64 3.27 -3.39 -8.42
N ARG A 65 3.36 -4.60 -8.99
CA ARG A 65 3.92 -4.83 -10.33
C ARG A 65 3.06 -4.20 -11.42
N ARG A 66 1.73 -4.32 -11.31
CA ARG A 66 0.79 -3.66 -12.22
C ARG A 66 0.88 -2.14 -12.12
N LEU A 67 0.93 -1.60 -10.91
CA LEU A 67 1.12 -0.17 -10.67
C LEU A 67 2.42 0.35 -11.30
N ARG A 68 3.52 -0.39 -11.14
CA ARG A 68 4.79 -0.08 -11.80
C ARG A 68 4.65 -0.01 -13.32
N ALA A 69 3.94 -0.97 -13.93
CA ALA A 69 3.72 -1.00 -15.38
C ALA A 69 2.92 0.23 -15.87
N LEU A 70 1.91 0.69 -15.11
CA LEU A 70 1.16 1.91 -15.45
C LEU A 70 2.08 3.13 -15.52
N PHE A 71 2.99 3.29 -14.54
CA PHE A 71 3.99 4.36 -14.59
C PHE A 71 4.94 4.24 -15.78
N GLN A 72 5.33 3.01 -16.17
CA GLN A 72 6.19 2.81 -17.34
C GLN A 72 5.48 3.20 -18.64
N THR A 73 4.20 2.85 -18.78
CA THR A 73 3.38 3.29 -19.92
C THR A 73 3.27 4.81 -19.97
N LEU A 74 3.09 5.47 -18.82
CA LEU A 74 3.04 6.93 -18.75
C LEU A 74 4.36 7.58 -19.21
N VAL A 75 5.51 7.06 -18.75
CA VAL A 75 6.83 7.57 -19.19
C VAL A 75 7.02 7.37 -20.69
N ALA A 76 6.59 6.24 -21.24
CA ALA A 76 6.72 5.96 -22.67
C ALA A 76 5.77 6.81 -23.55
N ALA A 77 4.69 7.35 -22.97
CA ALA A 77 3.73 8.20 -23.67
C ALA A 77 4.06 9.69 -23.58
N ALA A 78 5.02 10.09 -22.74
CA ALA A 78 5.47 11.47 -22.66
C ALA A 78 6.25 11.87 -23.93
N PRO A 79 6.02 13.09 -24.48
CA PRO A 79 6.59 13.54 -25.75
C PRO A 79 8.08 13.88 -25.69
#